data_AF-X6LN76-F1
#
_entry.id   AF-X6LN76-F1
#
_cell.length_a   1.000
_cell.length_b   1.000
_cell.length_c   1.000
_cell.angle_alpha   90.00
_cell.angle_beta   90.00
_cell.angle_gamma   90.00
#
_symmetry.space_group_name_H-M   'P 1'
#
loop_
_entity.id
_entity.type
_entity.pdbx_description
1 polymer ?
#
loop_
_entity_poly.entity_id
_entity_poly.type
_entity_poly.pdbx_seq_one_letter_code
_entity_poly.pdbx_strand_id
1 'polypeptide(L)'
;LCSQIANNAMELTCDEHEEQEGTLVIGEQCLMKYLKENNNKCPIGKHGTCNYVKGRTARKYICDLKVICPRQFMKHSNQKEENETKEGDTPMGNGCIFKGKIHEMKEHLENACSLKTLKCKFKEFGCDEILCSSNFEEHMELQMKKHLNLLSNYIASFQNEIKQSQLNETNQTVIFALKCFYLLI
;
A
#
# COMPACT_ATOMS: atom_id res chain seq x y z
N LEU A 1 -5.83 1.24 23.40
CA LEU A 1 -4.47 0.93 22.91
C LEU A 1 -4.08 1.75 21.69
N CYS A 2 -4.68 1.49 20.52
CA CYS A 2 -4.34 2.21 19.29
C CYS A 2 -5.36 3.29 18.88
N SER A 3 -6.38 3.53 19.71
CA SER A 3 -7.45 4.52 19.48
C SER A 3 -8.15 4.39 18.12
N GLN A 4 -8.32 3.14 17.66
CA GLN A 4 -8.95 2.79 16.40
C GLN A 4 -10.03 1.73 16.63
N ILE A 5 -10.80 1.42 15.59
CA ILE A 5 -11.80 0.34 15.59
C ILE A 5 -11.10 -0.98 15.95
N ALA A 6 -11.71 -1.76 16.84
CA ALA A 6 -11.18 -3.04 17.31
C ALA A 6 -11.31 -4.15 16.25
N ASN A 7 -10.60 -4.00 15.13
CA ASN A 7 -10.56 -5.02 14.07
C ASN A 7 -10.11 -6.38 14.63
N ASN A 8 -10.79 -7.43 14.19
CA ASN A 8 -10.62 -8.80 14.69
C ASN A 8 -10.70 -8.88 16.23
N ALA A 9 -11.63 -8.11 16.82
CA ALA A 9 -11.83 -7.91 18.25
C ALA A 9 -11.52 -9.13 19.14
N MET A 10 -10.76 -8.86 20.20
CA MET A 10 -10.45 -9.76 21.30
C MET A 10 -11.11 -9.23 22.56
N GLU A 11 -11.60 -10.13 23.39
CA GLU A 11 -12.23 -9.84 24.67
C GLU A 11 -11.26 -10.25 25.77
N LEU A 12 -10.97 -9.34 26.70
CA LEU A 12 -10.15 -9.68 27.86
C LEU A 12 -10.99 -10.48 28.87
N THR A 13 -10.40 -11.56 29.38
CA THR A 13 -11.05 -12.51 30.30
C THR A 13 -10.17 -12.74 31.53
N CYS A 14 -9.56 -11.67 32.03
CA CYS A 14 -8.74 -11.73 33.23
C CYS A 14 -9.66 -11.70 34.45
N ASP A 15 -9.38 -12.51 35.46
CA ASP A 15 -10.20 -12.62 36.68
C ASP A 15 -10.32 -11.26 37.39
N GLU A 16 -9.29 -10.42 37.28
CA GLU A 16 -9.25 -9.05 37.80
C GLU A 16 -10.24 -8.08 37.11
N HIS A 17 -10.98 -8.55 36.09
CA HIS A 17 -11.97 -7.79 35.33
C HIS A 17 -13.36 -8.44 35.35
N GLU A 18 -13.60 -9.49 36.15
CA GLU A 18 -14.91 -10.18 36.22
C GLU A 18 -16.05 -9.28 36.72
N GLU A 19 -15.74 -8.32 37.60
CA GLU A 19 -16.73 -7.40 38.17
C GLU A 19 -16.97 -6.14 37.32
N GLN A 20 -16.21 -5.93 36.24
CA GLN A 20 -16.43 -4.78 35.37
C GLN A 20 -17.69 -4.99 34.51
N GLU A 21 -18.63 -4.05 34.57
CA GLU A 21 -19.78 -4.01 33.68
C GLU A 21 -19.32 -3.82 32.23
N GLY A 22 -19.24 -4.95 31.50
CA GLY A 22 -18.99 -4.99 30.07
C GLY A 22 -17.66 -5.63 29.69
N THR A 23 -17.68 -6.40 28.62
CA THR A 23 -16.50 -7.06 28.11
C THR A 23 -15.55 -6.04 27.46
N LEU A 24 -14.31 -6.02 27.92
CA LEU A 24 -13.28 -5.13 27.37
C LEU A 24 -12.81 -5.64 26.01
N VAL A 25 -13.18 -4.91 24.96
CA VAL A 25 -12.87 -5.26 23.57
C VAL A 25 -11.63 -4.50 23.08
N ILE A 26 -10.65 -5.23 22.56
CA ILE A 26 -9.41 -4.69 22.00
C ILE A 26 -9.14 -5.30 20.63
N GLY A 27 -8.68 -4.52 19.65
CA GLY A 27 -8.26 -5.06 18.36
C GLY A 27 -7.06 -5.99 18.48
N GLU A 28 -7.11 -7.15 17.79
CA GLU A 28 -6.11 -8.23 17.95
C GLU A 28 -4.68 -7.74 17.72
N GLN A 29 -4.42 -7.03 16.61
CA GLN A 29 -3.07 -6.55 16.29
C GLN A 29 -2.54 -5.57 17.34
N CYS A 30 -3.40 -4.68 17.85
CA CYS A 30 -3.02 -3.72 18.87
C CYS A 30 -2.73 -4.43 20.21
N LEU A 31 -3.51 -5.46 20.55
CA LEU A 31 -3.26 -6.28 21.73
C LEU A 31 -1.94 -7.06 21.61
N MET A 32 -1.72 -7.76 20.50
CA MET A 32 -0.51 -8.56 20.27
C MET A 32 0.76 -7.72 20.32
N LYS A 33 0.74 -6.54 19.69
CA LYS A 33 1.86 -5.60 19.75
C LYS A 33 2.15 -5.17 21.19
N TYR A 34 1.11 -4.76 21.92
CA TYR A 34 1.25 -4.33 23.30
C TYR A 34 1.80 -5.43 24.21
N LEU A 35 1.26 -6.64 24.15
CA LEU A 35 1.69 -7.76 24.99
C LEU A 35 3.17 -8.11 24.75
N LYS A 36 3.61 -8.09 23.48
CA LYS A 36 5.02 -8.29 23.12
C LYS A 36 5.94 -7.24 23.72
N GLU A 37 5.52 -5.97 23.74
CA GLU A 37 6.31 -4.85 24.27
C GLU A 37 6.27 -4.76 25.81
N ASN A 38 5.28 -5.38 26.45
CA ASN A 38 5.00 -5.20 27.88
C ASN A 38 5.06 -6.52 28.67
N ASN A 39 5.82 -7.52 28.20
CA ASN A 39 6.00 -8.81 28.87
C ASN A 39 4.67 -9.49 29.25
N ASN A 40 3.71 -9.49 28.31
CA ASN A 40 2.37 -10.07 28.45
C ASN A 40 1.50 -9.47 29.57
N LYS A 41 1.88 -8.31 30.13
CA LYS A 41 1.07 -7.62 31.14
C LYS A 41 -0.26 -7.15 30.57
N CYS A 42 -1.30 -7.15 31.41
CA CYS A 42 -2.61 -6.65 30.99
C CYS A 42 -2.61 -5.14 30.73
N PRO A 43 -3.20 -4.68 29.61
CA PRO A 43 -3.21 -3.26 29.24
C PRO A 43 -4.08 -2.36 30.12
N ILE A 44 -4.99 -2.93 30.92
CA ILE A 44 -5.99 -2.17 31.70
C ILE A 44 -5.70 -2.28 33.20
N GLY A 45 -5.34 -3.46 33.70
CA GLY A 45 -5.08 -3.69 35.13
C GLY A 45 -3.61 -3.70 35.56
N LYS A 46 -2.64 -3.69 34.62
CA LYS A 46 -1.19 -3.87 34.90
C LYS A 46 -0.87 -5.09 35.80
N HIS A 47 -1.76 -6.09 35.81
CA HIS A 47 -1.53 -7.37 36.46
C HIS A 47 -0.65 -8.27 35.57
N GLY A 48 -0.49 -9.53 35.97
CA GLY A 48 0.40 -10.50 35.35
C GLY A 48 0.00 -10.89 33.92
N THR A 49 0.00 -12.19 33.62
CA THR A 49 -0.29 -12.67 32.27
C THR A 49 -1.73 -12.36 31.87
N CYS A 50 -1.90 -11.61 30.78
CA CYS A 50 -3.22 -11.24 30.27
C CYS A 50 -3.93 -12.42 29.58
N ASN A 51 -5.15 -12.72 30.03
CA ASN A 51 -6.04 -13.70 29.40
C ASN A 51 -7.03 -13.00 28.45
N TYR A 52 -7.24 -13.60 27.28
CA TYR A 52 -8.12 -13.06 26.25
C TYR A 52 -8.68 -14.14 25.32
N VAL A 53 -9.86 -13.88 24.76
CA VAL A 53 -10.55 -14.75 23.81
C VAL A 53 -11.03 -13.98 22.59
N LYS A 54 -11.43 -14.69 21.53
CA LYS A 54 -12.01 -14.07 20.33
C LYS A 54 -13.43 -13.59 20.64
N GLY A 55 -13.65 -12.27 20.61
CA GLY A 55 -14.96 -11.69 20.86
C GLY A 55 -15.91 -11.83 19.69
N ARG A 56 -16.58 -12.98 19.57
CA ARG A 56 -17.41 -13.33 18.39
C ARG A 56 -18.49 -12.29 18.13
N THR A 57 -19.17 -11.84 19.17
CA THR A 57 -20.24 -10.84 19.11
C THR A 57 -19.69 -9.48 18.69
N ALA A 58 -18.63 -9.01 19.35
CA ALA A 58 -17.97 -7.75 19.02
C ALA A 58 -17.47 -7.74 17.56
N ARG A 59 -16.84 -8.83 17.11
CA ARG A 59 -16.39 -9.00 15.72
C ARG A 59 -17.53 -8.85 14.73
N LYS A 60 -18.69 -9.49 14.98
CA LYS A 60 -19.86 -9.39 14.10
C LYS A 60 -20.37 -7.95 13.99
N TYR A 61 -20.54 -7.27 15.14
CA TYR A 61 -20.98 -5.87 15.15
C TYR A 61 -19.99 -4.96 14.41
N ILE A 62 -18.69 -5.16 14.63
CA ILE A 62 -17.64 -4.39 13.94
C ILE A 62 -17.67 -4.64 12.43
N CYS A 63 -17.81 -5.90 12.00
CA CYS A 63 -17.93 -6.24 10.57
C CYS A 63 -19.15 -5.61 9.89
N ASP A 64 -20.22 -5.33 10.65
CA ASP A 64 -21.45 -4.72 10.16
C ASP A 64 -21.45 -3.17 10.24
N LEU A 65 -20.42 -2.56 10.83
CA LEU A 65 -20.28 -1.09 10.85
C LEU A 65 -20.23 -0.54 9.43
N LYS A 66 -21.05 0.50 9.18
CA LYS A 66 -21.05 1.21 7.90
C LYS A 66 -19.91 2.21 7.87
N VAL A 67 -19.08 2.11 6.85
CA VAL A 67 -17.89 2.93 6.63
C VAL A 67 -17.87 3.48 5.21
N ILE A 68 -17.09 4.54 5.02
CA ILE A 68 -16.75 5.10 3.72
C ILE A 68 -15.40 4.56 3.25
N CYS A 69 -15.13 4.58 1.95
CA CYS A 69 -13.85 4.11 1.42
C CYS A 69 -12.69 5.00 1.92
N PRO A 70 -11.62 4.42 2.49
CA PRO A 70 -10.49 5.20 3.02
C PRO A 70 -9.80 6.05 1.95
N ARG A 71 -9.84 5.63 0.67
CA ARG A 71 -9.30 6.40 -0.45
C ARG A 71 -10.10 7.69 -0.72
N GLN A 72 -11.38 7.76 -0.35
CA GLN A 72 -12.16 9.00 -0.40
C GLN A 72 -11.61 10.01 0.61
N PHE A 73 -11.39 9.58 1.85
CA PHE A 73 -10.89 10.45 2.91
C PHE A 73 -9.50 11.02 2.59
N MET A 74 -8.59 10.20 2.06
CA MET A 74 -7.24 10.64 1.68
C MET A 74 -7.27 11.74 0.59
N LYS A 75 -8.16 11.64 -0.40
CA LYS A 75 -8.31 12.67 -1.44
C LYS A 75 -8.79 14.00 -0.88
N HIS A 76 -9.72 13.97 0.08
CA HIS A 76 -10.23 15.18 0.73
C HIS A 76 -9.22 15.82 1.69
N SER A 77 -8.39 15.03 2.37
CA SER A 77 -7.35 15.56 3.27
C SER A 77 -6.27 16.33 2.50
N ASN A 78 -5.92 15.91 1.28
CA ASN A 78 -4.91 16.58 0.44
C ASN A 78 -5.44 17.84 -0.26
N GLN A 79 -6.76 18.06 -0.32
CA GLN A 79 -7.37 19.22 -0.97
C GLN A 79 -7.73 20.35 0.02
N LYS A 80 -7.72 20.06 1.33
CA LYS A 80 -8.06 21.04 2.37
C LYS A 80 -6.99 22.09 2.64
N GLU A 81 -5.78 21.96 2.09
CA GLU A 81 -4.77 23.01 2.17
C GLU A 81 -5.00 24.15 1.16
N GLU A 82 -5.92 24.03 0.20
CA GLU A 82 -6.12 25.08 -0.82
C GLU A 82 -7.52 25.69 -0.93
N ASN A 83 -8.58 25.14 -0.33
CA ASN A 83 -9.91 25.75 -0.48
C ASN A 83 -10.81 25.57 0.75
N GLU A 84 -10.78 26.54 1.66
CA GLU A 84 -11.91 26.83 2.53
C GLU A 84 -13.01 27.51 1.69
N THR A 85 -13.98 26.75 1.18
CA THR A 85 -15.41 27.15 1.21
C THR A 85 -16.34 26.12 0.55
N LYS A 86 -17.54 26.03 1.15
CA LYS A 86 -18.84 25.54 0.65
C LYS A 86 -19.19 24.09 0.98
N GLU A 87 -19.90 23.98 2.10
CA GLU A 87 -21.02 23.07 2.25
C GLU A 87 -22.01 23.28 1.09
N GLY A 88 -22.36 22.20 0.39
CA GLY A 88 -23.31 22.23 -0.71
C GLY A 88 -23.09 21.06 -1.66
N ASP A 89 -24.06 20.15 -1.71
CA ASP A 89 -24.13 19.02 -2.63
C ASP A 89 -23.61 19.34 -4.02
N THR A 90 -22.45 18.80 -4.38
CA THR A 90 -22.09 18.61 -5.78
C THR A 90 -21.34 17.28 -5.89
N PRO A 91 -21.87 16.29 -6.62
CA PRO A 91 -21.13 15.08 -6.93
C PRO A 91 -20.03 15.47 -7.92
N MET A 92 -18.84 15.79 -7.38
CA MET A 92 -17.62 15.95 -8.18
C MET A 92 -17.30 14.58 -8.80
N GLY A 93 -17.86 14.35 -9.99
CA GLY A 93 -17.80 13.10 -10.74
C GLY A 93 -16.36 12.62 -10.91
N ASN A 94 -16.18 11.29 -10.85
CA ASN A 94 -14.90 10.55 -10.83
C ASN A 94 -14.34 10.25 -9.42
N GLY A 95 -15.19 10.30 -8.39
CA GLY A 95 -14.90 9.78 -7.06
C GLY A 95 -15.41 8.35 -6.86
N CYS A 96 -14.74 7.58 -5.99
CA CYS A 96 -15.39 6.43 -5.38
C CYS A 96 -16.59 6.94 -4.55
N ILE A 97 -17.72 6.24 -4.58
CA ILE A 97 -18.94 6.56 -3.77
C ILE A 97 -19.29 5.46 -2.77
N PHE A 98 -18.38 4.51 -2.55
CA PHE A 98 -18.62 3.38 -1.66
C PHE A 98 -18.96 3.83 -0.24
N LYS A 99 -20.10 3.31 0.24
CA LYS A 99 -20.58 3.41 1.61
C LYS A 99 -21.21 2.07 1.96
N GLY A 100 -20.46 1.21 2.64
CA GLY A 100 -20.80 -0.19 2.87
C GLY A 100 -20.30 -0.69 4.22
N LYS A 101 -20.42 -1.99 4.46
CA LYS A 101 -19.98 -2.61 5.71
C LYS A 101 -18.45 -2.82 5.70
N ILE A 102 -17.82 -2.87 6.88
CA ILE A 102 -16.36 -3.08 7.00
C ILE A 102 -15.90 -4.35 6.28
N HIS A 103 -16.66 -5.44 6.37
CA HIS A 103 -16.23 -6.72 5.76
C HIS A 103 -16.23 -6.68 4.22
N GLU A 104 -17.02 -5.80 3.59
CA GLU A 104 -17.07 -5.58 2.13
C GLU A 104 -15.88 -4.74 1.64
N MET A 105 -15.17 -4.06 2.57
CA MET A 105 -14.11 -3.11 2.24
C MET A 105 -12.95 -3.75 1.47
N LYS A 106 -12.57 -4.98 1.81
CA LYS A 106 -11.44 -5.65 1.16
C LYS A 106 -11.73 -5.87 -0.33
N GLU A 107 -12.87 -6.49 -0.62
CA GLU A 107 -13.33 -6.73 -1.99
C GLU A 107 -13.47 -5.41 -2.76
N HIS A 108 -14.05 -4.39 -2.11
CA HIS A 108 -14.12 -3.06 -2.70
C HIS A 108 -12.73 -2.52 -3.07
N LEU A 109 -11.76 -2.49 -2.14
CA LEU A 109 -10.44 -1.91 -2.36
C LEU A 109 -9.62 -2.66 -3.43
N GLU A 110 -9.81 -3.98 -3.54
CA GLU A 110 -9.10 -4.86 -4.47
C GLU A 110 -9.73 -4.81 -5.87
N ASN A 111 -11.06 -4.87 -5.97
CA ASN A 111 -11.75 -5.19 -7.23
C ASN A 111 -12.67 -4.08 -7.77
N ALA A 112 -13.36 -3.33 -6.90
CA ALA A 112 -14.43 -2.42 -7.33
C ALA A 112 -14.09 -0.92 -7.19
N CYS A 113 -13.03 -0.57 -6.46
CA CYS A 113 -12.74 0.82 -6.12
C CYS A 113 -12.19 1.59 -7.33
N SER A 114 -12.95 2.58 -7.80
CA SER A 114 -12.53 3.49 -8.87
C SER A 114 -11.31 4.35 -8.52
N LEU A 115 -11.05 4.58 -7.23
CA LEU A 115 -9.86 5.31 -6.75
C LEU A 115 -8.63 4.40 -6.58
N LYS A 116 -8.69 3.12 -6.99
CA LYS A 116 -7.52 2.23 -6.95
C LYS A 116 -6.42 2.84 -7.79
N THR A 117 -5.27 3.09 -7.17
CA THR A 117 -4.11 3.56 -7.90
C THR A 117 -3.52 2.42 -8.72
N LEU A 118 -3.22 2.74 -9.98
CA LEU A 118 -2.60 1.83 -10.94
C LEU A 118 -1.22 2.40 -11.28
N LYS A 119 -0.24 1.50 -11.43
CA LYS A 119 1.06 1.88 -11.99
C LYS A 119 0.96 1.85 -13.50
N CYS A 120 1.51 2.86 -14.17
CA CYS A 120 1.66 2.82 -15.62
C CYS A 120 2.51 1.61 -16.03
N LYS A 121 2.13 0.93 -17.12
CA LYS A 121 2.91 -0.19 -17.69
C LYS A 121 4.31 0.21 -18.10
N PHE A 122 4.54 1.51 -18.36
CA PHE A 122 5.84 2.06 -18.74
C PHE A 122 6.66 2.57 -17.56
N LYS A 123 6.26 2.28 -16.32
CA LYS A 123 6.98 2.73 -15.14
C LYS A 123 8.43 2.26 -15.10
N GLU A 124 8.69 1.04 -15.53
CA GLU A 124 10.05 0.48 -15.60
C GLU A 124 10.97 1.25 -16.57
N PHE A 125 10.38 1.95 -17.54
CA PHE A 125 11.10 2.80 -18.49
C PHE A 125 11.11 4.28 -18.09
N GLY A 126 10.55 4.65 -16.92
CA GLY A 126 10.57 6.02 -16.38
C GLY A 126 9.25 6.78 -16.42
N CYS A 127 8.11 6.11 -16.62
CA CYS A 127 6.79 6.76 -16.49
C CYS A 127 6.28 6.69 -15.04
N ASP A 128 6.46 7.77 -14.28
CA ASP A 128 6.08 7.85 -12.85
C ASP A 128 4.66 8.38 -12.57
N GLU A 129 3.83 8.53 -13.60
CA GLU A 129 2.45 9.00 -13.45
C GLU A 129 1.63 8.03 -12.57
N ILE A 130 0.92 8.60 -11.59
CA ILE A 130 0.02 7.85 -10.72
C ILE A 130 -1.35 7.80 -11.41
N LEU A 131 -1.76 6.60 -11.80
CA LEU A 131 -3.03 6.38 -12.50
C LEU A 131 -4.11 5.90 -11.53
N CYS A 132 -5.36 6.02 -11.95
CA CYS A 132 -6.50 5.35 -11.37
C CYS A 132 -7.41 4.83 -12.49
N SER A 133 -8.38 3.99 -12.14
CA SER A 133 -9.27 3.38 -13.13
C SER A 133 -9.98 4.41 -14.04
N SER A 134 -10.22 5.64 -13.56
CA SER A 134 -10.90 6.68 -14.34
C SER A 134 -10.02 7.44 -15.32
N ASN A 135 -8.71 7.56 -15.08
CA ASN A 135 -7.80 8.30 -15.96
C ASN A 135 -6.83 7.39 -16.74
N PHE A 136 -6.92 6.08 -16.53
CA PHE A 136 -6.00 5.12 -17.13
C PHE A 136 -6.06 5.15 -18.67
N GLU A 137 -7.26 5.05 -19.25
CA GLU A 137 -7.41 5.00 -20.71
C GLU A 137 -6.95 6.30 -21.37
N GLU A 138 -7.43 7.43 -20.85
CA GLU A 138 -7.03 8.77 -21.32
C GLU A 138 -5.51 8.99 -21.21
N HIS A 139 -4.88 8.56 -20.10
CA HIS A 139 -3.43 8.60 -19.96
C HIS A 139 -2.73 7.77 -21.04
N MET A 140 -3.21 6.54 -21.29
CA MET A 140 -2.61 5.65 -22.30
C MET A 140 -2.69 6.25 -23.70
N GLU A 141 -3.82 6.89 -24.05
CA GLU A 141 -4.01 7.55 -25.34
C GLU A 141 -3.15 8.82 -25.47
N LEU A 142 -3.23 9.75 -24.50
CA LEU A 142 -2.54 11.04 -24.57
C LEU A 142 -1.02 10.92 -24.42
N GLN A 143 -0.54 9.95 -23.63
CA GLN A 143 0.88 9.79 -23.34
C GLN A 143 1.57 8.74 -24.24
N MET A 144 0.89 8.18 -25.24
CA MET A 144 1.47 7.15 -26.12
C MET A 144 2.80 7.59 -26.74
N LYS A 145 2.89 8.83 -27.24
CA LYS A 145 4.14 9.36 -27.81
C LYS A 145 5.28 9.42 -26.79
N LYS A 146 4.98 9.83 -25.54
CA LYS A 146 5.95 9.82 -24.44
C LYS A 146 6.41 8.40 -24.15
N HIS A 147 5.48 7.44 -24.07
CA HIS A 147 5.79 6.03 -23.85
C HIS A 147 6.69 5.44 -24.94
N LEU A 148 6.41 5.73 -26.21
CA LEU A 148 7.27 5.29 -27.33
C LEU A 148 8.68 5.89 -27.27
N ASN A 149 8.81 7.15 -26.86
CA ASN A 149 10.11 7.78 -26.67
C ASN A 149 10.90 7.13 -25.53
N LEU A 150 10.25 6.81 -24.40
CA LEU A 150 10.89 6.10 -23.29
C LEU A 150 11.44 4.74 -23.74
N LEU A 151 10.63 3.97 -24.49
CA LEU A 151 11.09 2.70 -25.07
C LEU A 151 12.26 2.90 -26.05
N SER A 152 12.18 3.91 -26.91
CA SER A 152 13.23 4.20 -27.89
C SER A 152 14.55 4.55 -27.22
N ASN A 153 14.50 5.38 -26.16
CA ASN A 153 15.67 5.74 -25.38
C ASN A 153 16.26 4.53 -24.65
N TYR A 154 15.42 3.67 -24.09
CA TYR A 154 15.84 2.44 -23.43
C TYR A 154 16.53 1.48 -24.42
N ILE A 155 15.97 1.28 -25.61
CA ILE A 155 16.58 0.46 -26.66
C ILE A 155 17.94 1.05 -27.08
N ALA A 156 18.02 2.37 -27.26
CA ALA A 156 19.27 3.03 -27.62
C ALA A 156 20.35 2.88 -26.54
N SER A 157 19.98 2.99 -25.25
CA SER A 157 20.93 2.78 -24.14
C SER A 157 21.42 1.33 -24.12
N PHE A 158 20.51 0.36 -24.26
CA PHE A 158 20.86 -1.06 -24.33
C PHE A 158 21.80 -1.38 -25.49
N GLN A 159 21.53 -0.83 -26.68
CA GLN A 159 22.40 -1.03 -27.84
C GLN A 159 23.80 -0.43 -27.61
N ASN A 160 23.90 0.70 -26.92
CA ASN A 160 25.18 1.29 -26.56
C ASN A 160 25.95 0.40 -25.56
N GLU A 161 25.27 -0.11 -24.53
CA GLU A 161 25.86 -1.03 -23.55
C GLU A 161 26.39 -2.32 -24.19
N ILE A 162 25.64 -2.89 -25.14
CA ILE A 162 26.08 -4.08 -25.90
C ILE A 162 27.33 -3.77 -26.71
N LYS A 163 27.36 -2.64 -27.44
CA LYS A 163 28.53 -2.24 -28.24
C LYS A 163 29.77 -2.01 -27.37
N GLN A 164 29.62 -1.37 -26.22
CA GLN A 164 30.72 -1.16 -25.28
C GLN A 164 31.25 -2.48 -24.73
N SER A 165 30.36 -3.43 -24.41
CA SER A 165 30.74 -4.75 -23.92
C SER A 165 31.55 -5.53 -24.97
N GLN A 166 31.10 -5.51 -26.23
CA GLN A 166 31.81 -6.15 -27.35
C GLN A 166 33.18 -5.52 -27.62
N LEU A 167 33.28 -4.19 -27.57
CA LEU A 167 34.56 -3.48 -27.70
C LEU A 167 35.54 -3.86 -26.58
N ASN A 168 35.05 -3.96 -25.35
CA ASN A 168 35.88 -4.35 -24.20
C ASN A 168 36.41 -5.79 -24.33
N GLU A 169 35.58 -6.74 -24.75
CA GLU A 169 36.03 -8.12 -25.01
C GLU A 169 37.08 -8.19 -26.13
N THR A 170 36.86 -7.44 -27.22
CA THR A 170 37.80 -7.39 -28.35
C THR A 170 39.14 -6.81 -27.91
N ASN A 171 39.12 -5.71 -27.15
CA ASN A 171 40.32 -5.08 -26.61
C ASN A 171 41.08 -6.02 -25.65
N GLN A 172 40.39 -6.74 -24.78
CA GLN A 172 41.02 -7.74 -23.90
C GLN A 172 41.69 -8.86 -24.69
N THR A 173 41.05 -9.35 -25.74
CA THR A 173 41.59 -10.41 -26.60
C THR A 173 42.87 -9.95 -27.31
N VAL A 174 42.87 -8.73 -27.86
CA VAL A 174 44.05 -8.14 -28.51
C VAL A 174 45.19 -7.93 -27.51
N ILE A 175 44.90 -7.42 -26.31
CA ILE A 175 45.91 -7.23 -25.25
C ILE A 175 46.52 -8.59 -24.85
N PHE A 176 45.69 -9.62 -24.70
CA PHE A 176 46.16 -10.97 -24.37
C PHE A 176 47.06 -11.54 -25.48
N ALA A 177 46.65 -11.42 -26.74
CA ALA A 177 47.45 -11.87 -27.88
C ALA A 177 48.81 -11.14 -27.98
N LEU A 178 48.83 -9.82 -27.77
CA LEU A 178 50.07 -9.03 -27.74
C LEU A 178 51.01 -9.45 -26.60
N LYS A 179 50.47 -9.72 -25.41
CA LYS A 179 51.26 -10.26 -24.28
C LYS A 179 51.85 -11.63 -24.60
N CYS A 180 51.09 -12.53 -25.22
CA CYS A 180 51.60 -13.83 -25.65
C CYS A 180 52.73 -13.69 -26.68
N PHE A 181 52.59 -12.75 -27.62
CA PHE A 181 53.63 -12.47 -28.61
C PHE A 181 54.93 -11.97 -27.96
N TYR A 182 54.83 -11.07 -26.98
CA TYR A 182 55.99 -10.54 -26.24
C TYR A 182 56.70 -11.58 -25.37
N LEU A 183 56.00 -12.63 -24.92
CA LEU A 183 56.59 -13.73 -24.15
C LEU A 183 57.27 -14.79 -25.03
N LEU A 184 57.01 -14.78 -26.33
CA LEU A 184 57.57 -15.72 -27.31
C LEU A 184 58.81 -15.18 -28.04
N ILE A 185 59.14 -13.90 -27.84
CA ILE A 185 60.36 -13.23 -28.33
C ILE A 185 61.35 -13.13 -27.18
#